data_AF-A0A095AWW4-F1
#
_entry.id   AF-A0A095AWW4-F1
#
_cell.length_a   1.000
_cell.length_b   1.000
_cell.length_c   1.000
_cell.angle_alpha   90.00
_cell.angle_beta   90.00
_cell.angle_gamma   90.00
#
_symmetry.space_group_name_H-M   'P 1'
#
loop_
_entity.id
_entity.type
_entity.pdbx_description
1 polymer ?
#
loop_
_entity_poly.entity_id
_entity_poly.type
_entity_poly.pdbx_seq_one_letter_code
_entity_poly.pdbx_strand_id
1 'polypeptide(L)'
;MAATGNWKLLTSLVFASSLAGCAAGAPMISGLPPVPVTASGETQPVGTNRADAADDPAIWIDPANPNRALIVATDKKAGLHVYDLTGKDVAFTQAGLVNNVDVAGDIIVASDRNDGVNAHLAVFRLDAEGPAIVPLGRAAAGTGEAYGLCLKKSAPGQPITAALIVKDGSVRVGTLAIDGTPGFTVQWEHKIATQSEGCVFDGDTLYVGEEDGGIWELKPNGNAAIARLVAPVDNRRLVADVEGLATIDHKGRRYLIASSQGDNAYAVFRLPGVEYVGRFAVAAGAFGATSETDGIEAVAGNFGPAYPDGIFLAQDGDNGALAQNFKLVRWDRIAAALGL
;
A
#
# COMPACT_ATOMS: atom_id res chain seq x y z
N MET A 1 -65.61 26.57 60.79
CA MET A 1 -64.73 27.65 60.28
C MET A 1 -63.54 27.00 59.62
N ALA A 2 -63.23 27.46 58.40
CA ALA A 2 -62.14 27.05 57.50
C ALA A 2 -62.21 25.60 56.96
N ALA A 3 -61.88 25.30 55.71
CA ALA A 3 -61.97 25.97 54.42
C ALA A 3 -61.67 24.87 53.38
N THR A 4 -62.27 25.01 52.21
CA THR A 4 -62.24 24.11 51.06
C THR A 4 -60.88 24.01 50.37
N GLY A 5 -60.60 22.84 49.77
CA GLY A 5 -59.62 22.68 48.71
C GLY A 5 -59.24 21.23 48.49
N ASN A 6 -59.77 20.58 47.44
CA ASN A 6 -59.14 19.43 46.83
C ASN A 6 -59.50 19.32 45.34
N TRP A 7 -58.48 19.58 44.54
CA TRP A 7 -58.38 19.51 43.08
C TRP A 7 -58.50 18.05 42.62
N LYS A 8 -59.37 17.75 41.65
CA LYS A 8 -59.43 16.43 41.00
C LYS A 8 -59.03 16.54 39.53
N LEU A 9 -57.98 15.76 39.23
CA LEU A 9 -57.61 15.11 37.96
C LEU A 9 -57.81 15.89 36.65
N LEU A 10 -56.71 16.39 36.11
CA LEU A 10 -56.52 16.52 34.67
C LEU A 10 -55.73 15.30 34.17
N THR A 11 -56.36 14.56 33.26
CA THR A 11 -55.82 13.49 32.43
C THR A 11 -54.61 13.95 31.62
N SER A 12 -53.46 13.35 31.84
CA SER A 12 -52.29 13.45 30.95
C SER A 12 -52.38 12.36 29.89
N LEU A 13 -52.77 12.73 28.67
CA LEU A 13 -52.57 11.92 27.48
C LEU A 13 -51.05 11.84 27.21
N VAL A 14 -50.49 10.63 27.27
CA VAL A 14 -49.14 10.35 26.78
C VAL A 14 -49.21 10.30 25.26
N PHE A 15 -48.69 11.33 24.59
CA PHE A 15 -48.40 11.30 23.17
C PHE A 15 -47.12 10.48 22.97
N ALA A 16 -47.26 9.21 22.58
CA ALA A 16 -46.15 8.40 22.10
C ALA A 16 -45.87 8.79 20.64
N SER A 17 -44.90 9.69 20.45
CA SER A 17 -44.37 10.06 19.13
C SER A 17 -43.46 8.95 18.63
N SER A 18 -43.96 8.12 17.72
CA SER A 18 -43.18 7.16 16.94
C SER A 18 -42.29 7.89 15.94
N LEU A 19 -41.05 8.20 16.33
CA LEU A 19 -39.98 8.54 15.40
C LEU A 19 -39.48 7.25 14.72
N ALA A 20 -40.20 6.80 13.69
CA ALA A 20 -39.63 5.92 12.68
C ALA A 20 -38.73 6.76 11.77
N GLY A 21 -37.55 7.12 12.27
CA GLY A 21 -36.49 7.70 11.46
C GLY A 21 -35.98 6.63 10.51
N CYS A 22 -36.30 6.74 9.22
CA CYS A 22 -35.59 6.01 8.18
C CYS A 22 -34.13 6.48 8.23
N ALA A 23 -33.24 5.63 8.74
CA ALA A 23 -31.82 5.77 8.50
C ALA A 23 -31.60 5.54 7.01
N ALA A 24 -31.73 6.61 6.21
CA ALA A 24 -31.14 6.63 4.89
C ALA A 24 -29.64 6.48 5.11
N GLY A 25 -29.12 5.27 4.90
CA GLY A 25 -27.68 5.04 4.89
C GLY A 25 -27.03 6.08 3.98
N ALA A 26 -25.92 6.67 4.43
CA ALA A 26 -25.15 7.57 3.58
C ALA A 26 -24.97 6.91 2.20
N PRO A 27 -25.10 7.66 1.10
CA PRO A 27 -24.93 7.09 -0.24
C PRO A 27 -23.58 6.38 -0.28
N MET A 28 -23.59 5.08 -0.59
CA MET A 28 -22.34 4.35 -0.86
C MET A 28 -21.65 5.06 -2.01
N ILE A 29 -20.47 5.62 -1.75
CA ILE A 29 -19.65 6.22 -2.77
C ILE A 29 -19.05 5.08 -3.58
N SER A 30 -19.63 4.81 -4.74
CA SER A 30 -18.99 3.96 -5.75
C SER A 30 -18.30 4.88 -6.75
N GLY A 31 -16.98 4.74 -6.94
CA GLY A 31 -16.28 5.46 -8.00
C GLY A 31 -16.76 5.07 -9.40
N LEU A 32 -16.03 5.48 -10.43
CA LEU A 32 -16.31 5.06 -11.81
C LEU A 32 -16.22 3.52 -11.91
N PRO A 33 -17.06 2.86 -12.73
CA PRO A 33 -17.04 1.41 -12.82
C PRO A 33 -15.65 0.88 -13.24
N PRO A 34 -15.02 0.01 -12.45
CA PRO A 34 -13.77 -0.63 -12.84
C PRO A 34 -14.03 -1.74 -13.87
N VAL A 35 -13.05 -2.00 -14.74
CA VAL A 35 -13.05 -3.23 -15.54
C VAL A 35 -12.64 -4.43 -14.67
N PRO A 36 -13.35 -5.56 -14.71
CA PRO A 36 -13.02 -6.70 -13.88
C PRO A 36 -11.84 -7.49 -14.47
N VAL A 37 -10.93 -7.90 -13.60
CA VAL A 37 -9.91 -8.93 -13.87
C VAL A 37 -9.94 -9.97 -12.74
N THR A 38 -9.29 -11.12 -12.93
CA THR A 38 -9.21 -12.16 -11.89
C THR A 38 -7.77 -12.46 -11.55
N ALA A 39 -7.50 -12.75 -10.27
CA ALA A 39 -6.21 -13.26 -9.83
C ALA A 39 -5.83 -14.57 -10.55
N SER A 40 -4.53 -14.74 -10.81
CA SER A 40 -3.93 -15.93 -11.41
C SER A 40 -3.19 -16.79 -10.38
N GLY A 41 -2.99 -16.28 -9.18
CA GLY A 41 -2.50 -16.98 -8.00
C GLY A 41 -2.76 -16.13 -6.74
N GLU A 42 -2.44 -16.69 -5.58
CA GLU A 42 -2.44 -15.98 -4.30
C GLU A 42 -1.36 -16.54 -3.38
N THR A 43 -0.89 -15.75 -2.43
CA THR A 43 0.03 -16.25 -1.40
C THR A 43 -0.72 -17.09 -0.37
N GLN A 44 0.01 -17.94 0.33
CA GLN A 44 -0.44 -18.47 1.61
C GLN A 44 -0.76 -17.28 2.55
N PRO A 45 -1.77 -17.41 3.43
CA PRO A 45 -2.12 -16.38 4.40
C PRO A 45 -0.95 -16.04 5.33
N VAL A 46 -0.89 -14.79 5.77
CA VAL A 46 0.06 -14.37 6.82
C VAL A 46 -0.20 -15.11 8.14
N GLY A 47 0.81 -15.14 9.01
CA GLY A 47 0.73 -15.88 10.28
C GLY A 47 -0.21 -15.24 11.31
N THR A 48 -0.42 -13.92 11.26
CA THR A 48 -1.30 -13.21 12.19
C THR A 48 -2.77 -13.40 11.81
N ASN A 49 -3.48 -14.19 12.61
CA ASN A 49 -4.87 -14.56 12.33
C ASN A 49 -5.86 -13.43 12.61
N ARG A 50 -6.80 -13.22 11.67
CA ARG A 50 -8.01 -12.38 11.82
C ARG A 50 -7.74 -10.98 12.38
N ALA A 51 -6.65 -10.39 11.93
CA ALA A 51 -6.30 -9.01 12.18
C ALA A 51 -5.93 -8.35 10.86
N ASP A 52 -6.00 -7.02 10.86
CA ASP A 52 -5.34 -6.18 9.88
C ASP A 52 -3.81 -6.34 10.04
N ALA A 53 -3.23 -7.13 9.15
CA ALA A 53 -1.90 -7.74 9.28
C ALA A 53 -1.12 -7.76 7.96
N ALA A 54 -1.62 -8.38 6.89
CA ALA A 54 -0.93 -8.31 5.60
C ALA A 54 -1.05 -6.88 5.07
N ASP A 55 0.03 -6.27 4.60
CA ASP A 55 0.02 -4.84 4.31
C ASP A 55 0.62 -4.55 2.93
N ASP A 56 1.91 -4.77 2.75
CA ASP A 56 2.64 -4.32 1.56
C ASP A 56 3.51 -5.41 0.94
N PRO A 57 3.41 -5.63 -0.39
CA PRO A 57 4.28 -6.52 -1.11
C PRO A 57 5.39 -5.75 -1.86
N ALA A 58 6.55 -6.37 -1.98
CA ALA A 58 7.60 -6.02 -2.94
C ALA A 58 8.11 -7.28 -3.65
N ILE A 59 8.71 -7.11 -4.83
CA ILE A 59 9.23 -8.25 -5.60
C ILE A 59 10.74 -8.13 -5.82
N TRP A 60 11.46 -9.13 -5.31
CA TRP A 60 12.85 -9.36 -5.67
C TRP A 60 12.93 -10.18 -6.96
N ILE A 61 13.70 -9.70 -7.94
CA ILE A 61 13.91 -10.38 -9.20
C ILE A 61 15.30 -11.02 -9.20
N ASP A 62 15.36 -12.34 -9.33
CA ASP A 62 16.62 -13.06 -9.53
C ASP A 62 17.24 -12.64 -10.89
N PRO A 63 18.40 -11.97 -10.89
CA PRO A 63 19.06 -11.53 -12.12
C PRO A 63 19.45 -12.69 -13.05
N ALA A 64 19.66 -13.90 -12.50
CA ALA A 64 20.01 -15.08 -13.28
C ALA A 64 18.78 -15.76 -13.89
N ASN A 65 17.62 -15.66 -13.24
CA ASN A 65 16.38 -16.28 -13.71
C ASN A 65 15.13 -15.65 -13.08
N PRO A 66 14.44 -14.73 -13.75
CA PRO A 66 13.23 -14.07 -13.24
C PRO A 66 12.12 -15.04 -12.79
N ASN A 67 12.08 -16.28 -13.27
CA ASN A 67 11.09 -17.28 -12.81
C ASN A 67 11.34 -17.75 -11.36
N ARG A 68 12.46 -17.34 -10.75
CA ARG A 68 12.81 -17.54 -9.34
C ARG A 68 12.61 -16.28 -8.49
N ALA A 69 11.89 -15.28 -9.02
CA ALA A 69 11.55 -14.09 -8.25
C ALA A 69 10.86 -14.47 -6.94
N LEU A 70 11.09 -13.64 -5.93
CA LEU A 70 10.52 -13.80 -4.59
C LEU A 70 9.66 -12.59 -4.28
N ILE A 71 8.54 -12.83 -3.63
CA ILE A 71 7.69 -11.78 -3.07
C ILE A 71 8.11 -11.62 -1.63
N VAL A 72 8.52 -10.42 -1.24
CA VAL A 72 8.74 -10.07 0.16
C VAL A 72 7.55 -9.24 0.60
N ALA A 73 6.87 -9.64 1.66
CA ALA A 73 5.66 -8.94 2.08
C ALA A 73 5.56 -8.81 3.59
N THR A 74 4.95 -7.72 4.03
CA THR A 74 4.83 -7.41 5.46
C THR A 74 3.61 -8.09 6.07
N ASP A 75 3.84 -8.71 7.23
CA ASP A 75 2.83 -8.87 8.27
C ASP A 75 3.11 -7.77 9.29
N LYS A 76 2.32 -6.70 9.25
CA LYS A 76 2.56 -5.47 10.03
C LYS A 76 2.42 -5.64 11.54
N LYS A 77 2.10 -6.86 12.00
CA LYS A 77 2.04 -7.27 13.41
C LYS A 77 3.18 -8.21 13.81
N ALA A 78 3.94 -8.77 12.87
CA ALA A 78 4.90 -9.83 13.15
C ALA A 78 6.27 -9.69 12.47
N GLY A 79 6.31 -9.27 11.19
CA GLY A 79 7.56 -9.20 10.44
C GLY A 79 7.40 -9.30 8.93
N LEU A 80 8.33 -10.01 8.29
CA LEU A 80 8.41 -10.14 6.85
C LEU A 80 8.30 -11.60 6.43
N HIS A 81 7.38 -11.87 5.51
CA HIS A 81 7.27 -13.14 4.81
C HIS A 81 8.01 -13.07 3.48
N VAL A 82 8.51 -14.21 3.02
CA VAL A 82 9.08 -14.40 1.69
C VAL A 82 8.32 -15.53 1.01
N TYR A 83 7.69 -15.23 -0.12
CA TYR A 83 6.94 -16.18 -0.92
C TYR A 83 7.62 -16.45 -2.26
N ASP A 84 7.46 -17.65 -2.79
CA ASP A 84 7.75 -17.90 -4.21
C ASP A 84 6.57 -17.47 -5.11
N LEU A 85 6.77 -17.50 -6.43
CA LEU A 85 5.73 -17.14 -7.41
C LEU A 85 4.52 -18.11 -7.45
N THR A 86 4.58 -19.24 -6.74
CA THR A 86 3.41 -20.11 -6.54
C THR A 86 2.57 -19.67 -5.35
N GLY A 87 3.04 -18.67 -4.59
CA GLY A 87 2.42 -18.17 -3.38
C GLY A 87 2.81 -18.94 -2.12
N LYS A 88 3.72 -19.91 -2.21
CA LYS A 88 4.15 -20.67 -1.03
C LYS A 88 5.04 -19.80 -0.15
N ASP A 89 4.77 -19.77 1.16
CA ASP A 89 5.66 -19.16 2.13
C ASP A 89 6.93 -20.02 2.28
N VAL A 90 8.07 -19.44 1.93
CA VAL A 90 9.37 -20.13 1.88
C VAL A 90 10.34 -19.63 2.94
N ALA A 91 10.10 -18.47 3.54
CA ALA A 91 10.86 -17.98 4.69
C ALA A 91 10.09 -16.89 5.44
N PHE A 92 10.34 -16.77 6.75
CA PHE A 92 9.80 -15.71 7.58
C PHE A 92 10.89 -15.13 8.46
N THR A 93 10.93 -13.81 8.57
CA THR A 93 11.83 -13.07 9.46
C THR A 93 11.01 -12.22 10.42
N GLN A 94 11.11 -12.55 11.72
CA GLN A 94 10.48 -11.75 12.76
C GLN A 94 11.12 -10.36 12.83
N ALA A 95 10.30 -9.34 12.61
CA ALA A 95 10.73 -7.94 12.60
C ALA A 95 9.77 -7.02 13.37
N GLY A 96 8.74 -7.59 14.02
CA GLY A 96 7.78 -6.84 14.81
C GLY A 96 6.88 -5.97 13.93
N LEU A 97 6.74 -4.70 14.31
CA LEU A 97 5.79 -3.75 13.70
C LEU A 97 6.36 -3.02 12.48
N VAL A 98 6.90 -3.77 11.52
CA VAL A 98 7.20 -3.20 10.19
C VAL A 98 5.90 -2.83 9.45
N ASN A 99 5.90 -1.91 8.49
CA ASN A 99 4.68 -1.56 7.73
C ASN A 99 4.81 -1.82 6.23
N ASN A 100 5.48 -0.94 5.47
CA ASN A 100 5.74 -1.11 4.05
C ASN A 100 7.14 -1.67 3.81
N VAL A 101 7.36 -2.31 2.66
CA VAL A 101 8.61 -2.96 2.29
C VAL A 101 8.94 -2.69 0.83
N ASP A 102 10.21 -2.50 0.51
CA ASP A 102 10.67 -2.42 -0.88
C ASP A 102 12.10 -2.99 -1.00
N VAL A 103 12.51 -3.30 -2.23
CA VAL A 103 13.70 -4.07 -2.56
C VAL A 103 14.62 -3.29 -3.51
N ALA A 104 15.91 -3.23 -3.17
CA ALA A 104 16.96 -2.68 -4.02
C ALA A 104 18.11 -3.70 -4.16
N GLY A 105 18.15 -4.42 -5.28
CA GLY A 105 19.12 -5.50 -5.47
C GLY A 105 18.84 -6.64 -4.49
N ASP A 106 19.82 -7.03 -3.68
CA ASP A 106 19.67 -8.03 -2.60
C ASP A 106 19.28 -7.39 -1.25
N ILE A 107 19.04 -6.08 -1.20
CA ILE A 107 18.68 -5.36 0.02
C ILE A 107 17.18 -5.18 0.10
N ILE A 108 16.63 -5.52 1.26
CA ILE A 108 15.23 -5.31 1.62
C ILE A 108 15.19 -4.24 2.69
N VAL A 109 14.33 -3.26 2.52
CA VAL A 109 14.11 -2.20 3.50
C VAL A 109 12.63 -2.20 3.87
N ALA A 110 12.33 -2.06 5.16
CA ALA A 110 10.97 -1.89 5.65
C ALA A 110 10.87 -0.66 6.56
N SER A 111 9.73 0.04 6.53
CA SER A 111 9.43 1.06 7.54
C SER A 111 9.23 0.38 8.89
N ASP A 112 9.86 0.89 9.94
CA ASP A 112 9.90 0.26 11.26
C ASP A 112 9.18 1.11 12.32
N ARG A 113 8.04 0.59 12.80
CA ARG A 113 7.17 1.22 13.81
C ARG A 113 7.33 0.64 15.21
N ASN A 114 8.32 -0.22 15.46
CA ASN A 114 8.47 -0.88 16.76
C ASN A 114 8.66 0.10 17.92
N ASP A 115 9.22 1.28 17.66
CA ASP A 115 9.37 2.36 18.65
C ASP A 115 8.06 3.17 18.82
N GLY A 116 7.29 3.33 17.74
CA GLY A 116 6.03 4.07 17.70
C GLY A 116 6.16 5.59 17.67
N VAL A 117 7.27 6.18 18.12
CA VAL A 117 7.47 7.64 18.14
C VAL A 117 8.79 8.11 17.55
N ASN A 118 9.74 7.20 17.31
CA ASN A 118 10.95 7.45 16.53
C ASN A 118 10.96 6.54 15.31
N ALA A 119 10.88 7.15 14.13
CA ALA A 119 10.80 6.45 12.87
C ALA A 119 12.15 5.82 12.53
N HIS A 120 12.12 4.56 12.08
CA HIS A 120 13.30 3.83 11.63
C HIS A 120 13.06 3.17 10.28
N LEU A 121 14.15 2.82 9.60
CA LEU A 121 14.19 1.90 8.48
C LEU A 121 14.83 0.60 8.97
N ALA A 122 14.08 -0.51 8.97
CA ALA A 122 14.64 -1.83 9.19
C ALA A 122 15.27 -2.33 7.88
N VAL A 123 16.49 -2.87 7.96
CA VAL A 123 17.28 -3.26 6.79
C VAL A 123 17.66 -4.72 6.89
N PHE A 124 17.44 -5.45 5.78
CA PHE A 124 17.75 -6.85 5.64
C PHE A 124 18.49 -7.10 4.33
N ARG A 125 19.12 -8.27 4.21
CA ARG A 125 19.73 -8.75 2.97
C ARG A 125 19.21 -10.13 2.64
N LEU A 126 18.88 -10.38 1.38
CA LEU A 126 18.57 -11.71 0.88
C LEU A 126 19.82 -12.60 0.99
N ASP A 127 19.65 -13.78 1.58
CA ASP A 127 20.71 -14.76 1.68
C ASP A 127 21.13 -15.24 0.27
N ALA A 128 22.43 -15.41 0.07
CA ALA A 128 22.97 -15.89 -1.20
C ALA A 128 22.66 -17.38 -1.43
N GLU A 129 22.43 -18.14 -0.35
CA GLU A 129 22.23 -19.60 -0.39
C GLU A 129 20.76 -20.02 -0.46
N GLY A 130 19.82 -19.12 -0.13
CA GLY A 130 18.41 -19.47 0.00
C GLY A 130 17.48 -18.26 0.07
N PRO A 131 16.16 -18.50 0.23
CA PRO A 131 15.15 -17.43 0.23
C PRO A 131 15.07 -16.67 1.56
N ALA A 132 15.92 -16.97 2.54
CA ALA A 132 15.91 -16.29 3.83
C ALA A 132 16.40 -14.84 3.68
N ILE A 133 15.85 -13.93 4.49
CA ILE A 133 16.37 -12.56 4.61
C ILE A 133 17.00 -12.36 5.99
N VAL A 134 18.22 -11.84 6.02
CA VAL A 134 19.03 -11.69 7.22
C VAL A 134 19.03 -10.22 7.67
N PRO A 135 18.72 -9.92 8.95
CA PRO A 135 18.76 -8.55 9.46
C PRO A 135 20.17 -7.95 9.39
N LEU A 136 20.29 -6.73 8.87
CA LEU A 136 21.50 -5.92 8.93
C LEU A 136 21.45 -4.87 10.05
N GLY A 137 20.25 -4.55 10.53
CA GLY A 137 20.02 -3.59 11.61
C GLY A 137 18.94 -2.58 11.24
N ARG A 138 18.94 -1.42 11.91
CA ARG A 138 17.99 -0.34 11.67
C ARG A 138 18.70 1.00 11.56
N ALA A 139 18.20 1.86 10.68
CA ALA A 139 18.65 3.24 10.54
C ALA A 139 17.61 4.19 11.14
N ALA A 140 18.03 5.10 12.01
CA ALA A 140 17.14 6.14 12.55
C ALA A 140 16.76 7.15 11.45
N ALA A 141 15.49 7.52 11.40
CA ALA A 141 14.92 8.38 10.37
C ALA A 141 14.13 9.57 10.94
N GLY A 142 14.35 9.91 12.21
CA GLY A 142 13.79 11.09 12.87
C GLY A 142 12.54 10.78 13.71
N THR A 143 11.86 11.84 14.15
CA THR A 143 10.68 11.75 15.03
C THR A 143 9.42 11.35 14.26
N GLY A 144 8.48 10.71 14.95
CA GLY A 144 7.18 10.27 14.42
C GLY A 144 7.09 8.75 14.26
N GLU A 145 5.88 8.28 13.97
CA GLU A 145 5.61 6.87 13.65
C GLU A 145 5.94 6.63 12.17
N ALA A 146 6.89 5.73 11.88
CA ALA A 146 7.15 5.30 10.51
C ALA A 146 5.86 4.72 9.89
N TYR A 147 5.66 4.85 8.59
CA TYR A 147 4.43 4.40 7.94
C TYR A 147 4.75 3.93 6.52
N GLY A 148 4.59 4.77 5.50
CA GLY A 148 5.00 4.50 4.12
C GLY A 148 6.50 4.27 3.92
N LEU A 149 6.85 3.46 2.92
CA LEU A 149 8.22 3.28 2.43
C LEU A 149 8.23 3.00 0.93
N CYS A 150 9.18 3.59 0.21
CA CYS A 150 9.56 3.13 -1.13
C CYS A 150 11.02 3.48 -1.42
N LEU A 151 11.65 2.69 -2.28
CA LEU A 151 13.01 2.86 -2.75
C LEU A 151 13.02 3.35 -4.20
N LYS A 152 14.02 4.16 -4.52
CA LYS A 152 14.29 4.53 -5.90
C LYS A 152 15.04 3.38 -6.57
N LYS A 153 14.50 2.87 -7.68
CA LYS A 153 15.19 1.88 -8.52
C LYS A 153 16.58 2.39 -8.92
N SER A 154 17.61 1.64 -8.56
CA SER A 154 19.01 1.94 -8.86
C SER A 154 19.74 0.67 -9.33
N ALA A 155 20.85 0.86 -10.06
CA ALA A 155 21.69 -0.28 -10.45
C ALA A 155 22.37 -0.91 -9.21
N PRO A 156 22.66 -2.22 -9.20
CA PRO A 156 23.37 -2.86 -8.11
C PRO A 156 24.66 -2.10 -7.73
N GLY A 157 24.88 -1.91 -6.43
CA GLY A 157 26.05 -1.19 -5.90
C GLY A 157 25.96 0.34 -5.97
N GLN A 158 24.87 0.91 -6.50
CA GLN A 158 24.60 2.35 -6.36
C GLN A 158 24.04 2.66 -4.96
N PRO A 159 24.20 3.90 -4.47
CA PRO A 159 23.56 4.33 -3.23
C PRO A 159 22.05 4.08 -3.27
N ILE A 160 21.51 3.52 -2.19
CA ILE A 160 20.07 3.29 -2.06
C ILE A 160 19.42 4.60 -1.64
N THR A 161 18.55 5.14 -2.48
CA THR A 161 17.68 6.27 -2.10
C THR A 161 16.36 5.72 -1.60
N ALA A 162 15.97 6.12 -0.40
CA ALA A 162 14.72 5.72 0.23
C ALA A 162 13.87 6.96 0.52
N ALA A 163 12.56 6.82 0.34
CA ALA A 163 11.56 7.72 0.89
C ALA A 163 10.88 7.02 2.07
N LEU A 164 10.95 7.62 3.26
CA LEU A 164 10.18 7.21 4.41
C LEU A 164 9.05 8.21 4.62
N ILE A 165 7.83 7.69 4.70
CA ILE A 165 6.64 8.48 5.03
C ILE A 165 6.32 8.25 6.50
N VAL A 166 6.13 9.33 7.23
CA VAL A 166 5.68 9.31 8.62
C VAL A 166 4.16 9.45 8.61
N LYS A 167 3.47 8.75 9.50
CA LYS A 167 2.00 8.71 9.58
C LYS A 167 1.34 10.09 9.61
N ASP A 168 2.03 11.11 10.07
CA ASP A 168 1.50 12.46 10.13
C ASP A 168 1.52 13.21 8.77
N GLY A 169 2.08 12.62 7.70
CA GLY A 169 2.26 13.23 6.38
C GLY A 169 3.67 13.77 6.11
N SER A 170 4.61 13.62 7.06
CA SER A 170 6.01 14.02 6.82
C SER A 170 6.70 13.03 5.89
N VAL A 171 7.26 13.55 4.79
CA VAL A 171 8.00 12.79 3.78
C VAL A 171 9.48 13.09 3.94
N ARG A 172 10.31 12.06 4.16
CA ARG A 172 11.77 12.18 4.29
C ARG A 172 12.45 11.35 3.23
N VAL A 173 13.24 11.99 2.38
CA VAL A 173 14.00 11.30 1.34
C VAL A 173 15.48 11.46 1.57
N GLY A 174 16.20 10.35 1.49
CA GLY A 174 17.60 10.30 1.85
C GLY A 174 18.34 9.12 1.26
N THR A 175 19.63 9.06 1.56
CA THR A 175 20.47 7.93 1.19
C THR A 175 20.62 6.98 2.37
N LEU A 176 20.46 5.69 2.11
CA LEU A 176 20.68 4.60 3.05
C LEU A 176 22.08 4.01 2.83
N ALA A 177 22.93 4.11 3.85
CA ALA A 177 24.21 3.43 3.93
C ALA A 177 24.03 2.09 4.65
N ILE A 178 24.64 1.03 4.10
CA ILE A 178 24.49 -0.36 4.56
C ILE A 178 25.83 -1.03 4.88
N ASP A 179 26.95 -0.30 4.74
CA ASP A 179 28.27 -0.77 5.11
C ASP A 179 28.45 -0.63 6.63
N GLY A 180 28.29 -1.74 7.35
CA GLY A 180 28.29 -1.76 8.82
C GLY A 180 26.89 -1.53 9.37
N THR A 181 26.76 -0.72 10.43
CA THR A 181 25.46 -0.37 11.00
C THR A 181 24.69 0.51 10.02
N PRO A 182 23.44 0.16 9.65
CA PRO A 182 22.66 0.96 8.73
C PRO A 182 22.49 2.41 9.19
N GLY A 183 22.66 3.35 8.26
CA GLY A 183 22.52 4.79 8.52
C GLY A 183 21.72 5.48 7.43
N PHE A 184 20.78 6.33 7.82
CA PHE A 184 19.93 7.07 6.89
C PHE A 184 20.25 8.56 6.98
N THR A 185 20.67 9.14 5.86
CA THR A 185 20.97 10.58 5.76
C THR A 185 19.89 11.24 4.93
N VAL A 186 19.01 11.98 5.60
CA VAL A 186 17.98 12.79 4.95
C VAL A 186 18.64 13.86 4.08
N GLN A 187 18.20 13.94 2.83
CA GLN A 187 18.65 14.93 1.85
C GLN A 187 17.64 16.06 1.72
N TRP A 188 16.35 15.72 1.71
CA TRP A 188 15.27 16.70 1.68
C TRP A 188 14.01 16.14 2.36
N GLU A 189 13.16 17.06 2.81
CA GLU A 189 11.89 16.71 3.43
C GLU A 189 10.74 17.55 2.85
N HIS A 190 9.53 17.03 2.98
CA HIS A 190 8.30 17.76 2.69
C HIS A 190 7.21 17.37 3.68
N LYS A 191 6.26 18.28 3.94
CA LYS A 191 5.11 18.01 4.79
C LYS A 191 3.83 18.04 3.98
N ILE A 192 3.25 16.87 3.74
CA ILE A 192 1.85 16.74 3.31
C ILE A 192 0.96 16.99 4.54
N ALA A 193 -0.22 17.55 4.32
CA ALA A 193 -1.04 18.10 5.40
C ALA A 193 -1.58 17.04 6.35
N THR A 194 -1.95 15.88 5.81
CA THR A 194 -2.58 14.78 6.55
C THR A 194 -1.88 13.45 6.30
N GLN A 195 -2.48 12.37 6.82
CA GLN A 195 -1.92 11.03 6.78
C GLN A 195 -1.61 10.59 5.35
N SER A 196 -0.43 9.97 5.18
CA SER A 196 0.08 9.54 3.88
C SER A 196 0.87 8.25 4.06
N GLU A 197 0.80 7.37 3.07
CA GLU A 197 1.44 6.06 3.12
C GLU A 197 2.08 5.67 1.80
N GLY A 198 1.26 5.28 0.82
CA GLY A 198 1.74 4.71 -0.43
C GLY A 198 2.70 5.65 -1.14
N CYS A 199 3.84 5.14 -1.60
CA CYS A 199 4.77 5.95 -2.37
C CYS A 199 5.47 5.15 -3.46
N VAL A 200 5.89 5.84 -4.52
CA VAL A 200 6.67 5.23 -5.60
C VAL A 200 7.52 6.27 -6.32
N PHE A 201 8.75 5.89 -6.67
CA PHE A 201 9.62 6.72 -7.50
C PHE A 201 9.39 6.49 -9.01
N ASP A 202 9.35 7.59 -9.76
CA ASP A 202 9.54 7.62 -11.22
C ASP A 202 10.72 8.54 -11.57
N GLY A 203 11.91 7.93 -11.73
CA GLY A 203 13.16 8.68 -11.82
C GLY A 203 13.41 9.49 -10.54
N ASP A 204 13.53 10.81 -10.66
CA ASP A 204 13.68 11.74 -9.52
C ASP A 204 12.35 12.26 -8.97
N THR A 205 11.23 11.88 -9.58
CA THR A 205 9.89 12.27 -9.11
C THR A 205 9.42 11.24 -8.09
N LEU A 206 9.00 11.69 -6.92
CA LEU A 206 8.33 10.86 -5.92
C LEU A 206 6.83 11.10 -6.00
N TYR A 207 6.04 10.03 -6.13
CA TYR A 207 4.60 10.08 -5.92
C TYR A 207 4.28 9.59 -4.51
N VAL A 208 3.37 10.28 -3.83
CA VAL A 208 2.91 9.93 -2.47
C VAL A 208 1.38 10.00 -2.40
N GLY A 209 0.74 8.97 -1.86
CA GLY A 209 -0.69 8.94 -1.55
C GLY A 209 -0.94 9.61 -0.21
N GLU A 210 -1.66 10.74 -0.22
CA GLU A 210 -2.36 11.26 0.96
C GLU A 210 -3.72 10.57 1.01
N GLU A 211 -4.00 9.80 2.07
CA GLU A 211 -5.13 8.85 2.12
C GLU A 211 -6.46 9.52 1.71
N ASP A 212 -6.79 10.63 2.37
CA ASP A 212 -8.01 11.42 2.10
C ASP A 212 -7.85 12.48 0.99
N GLY A 213 -6.60 12.77 0.58
CA GLY A 213 -6.27 13.93 -0.25
C GLY A 213 -6.05 13.60 -1.73
N GLY A 214 -5.44 12.45 -2.01
CA GLY A 214 -5.07 12.01 -3.34
C GLY A 214 -3.57 11.86 -3.54
N ILE A 215 -3.16 11.76 -4.80
CA ILE A 215 -1.76 11.54 -5.18
C ILE A 215 -1.05 12.88 -5.33
N TRP A 216 0.06 13.03 -4.61
CA TRP A 216 1.00 14.13 -4.71
C TRP A 216 2.20 13.76 -5.59
N GLU A 217 2.67 14.73 -6.37
CA GLU A 217 3.95 14.69 -7.09
C GLU A 217 4.95 15.59 -6.35
N LEU A 218 6.06 15.02 -5.90
CA LEU A 218 7.15 15.71 -5.20
C LEU A 218 8.42 15.64 -6.04
N LYS A 219 9.09 16.78 -6.21
CA LYS A 219 10.40 16.88 -6.88
C LYS A 219 11.39 17.61 -5.98
N PRO A 220 12.64 17.12 -5.84
CA PRO A 220 13.63 17.73 -4.96
C PRO A 220 13.94 19.17 -5.38
N ASN A 221 14.03 20.05 -4.39
CA ASN A 221 14.44 21.44 -4.56
C ASN A 221 15.32 21.85 -3.36
N GLY A 222 16.63 21.60 -3.47
CA GLY A 222 17.56 21.75 -2.36
C GLY A 222 17.27 20.74 -1.25
N ASN A 223 17.03 21.23 -0.04
CA ASN A 223 16.64 20.44 1.13
C ASN A 223 15.12 20.33 1.33
N ALA A 224 14.33 20.78 0.35
CA ALA A 224 12.87 20.70 0.34
C ALA A 224 12.39 20.00 -0.95
N ALA A 225 11.07 20.01 -1.17
CA ALA A 225 10.46 19.58 -2.43
C ALA A 225 9.49 20.63 -2.99
N ILE A 226 9.39 20.68 -4.32
CA ILE A 226 8.23 21.24 -5.00
C ILE A 226 7.17 20.14 -5.02
N ALA A 227 6.02 20.40 -4.39
CA ALA A 227 4.92 19.46 -4.28
C ALA A 227 3.68 19.96 -5.01
N ARG A 228 2.96 19.06 -5.68
CA ARG A 228 1.71 19.34 -6.38
C ARG A 228 0.75 18.17 -6.20
N LEU A 229 -0.50 18.44 -5.81
CA LEU A 229 -1.57 17.45 -5.90
C LEU A 229 -1.90 17.21 -7.37
N VAL A 230 -1.72 15.97 -7.85
CA VAL A 230 -1.81 15.60 -9.27
C VAL A 230 -3.02 14.76 -9.61
N ALA A 231 -3.53 14.00 -8.65
CA ALA A 231 -4.80 13.29 -8.76
C ALA A 231 -5.54 13.37 -7.42
N PRO A 232 -6.48 14.31 -7.23
CA PRO A 232 -7.22 14.42 -5.99
C PRO A 232 -8.17 13.23 -5.80
N VAL A 233 -8.47 12.90 -4.55
CA VAL A 233 -9.68 12.12 -4.23
C VAL A 233 -10.89 12.91 -4.71
N ASP A 234 -11.59 12.36 -5.70
CA ASP A 234 -12.74 13.00 -6.35
C ASP A 234 -14.01 12.15 -6.31
N ASN A 235 -13.95 11.05 -5.55
CA ASN A 235 -15.01 10.06 -5.41
C ASN A 235 -15.46 9.47 -6.76
N ARG A 236 -14.55 9.44 -7.74
CA ARG A 236 -14.78 8.93 -9.09
C ARG A 236 -13.60 8.11 -9.59
N ARG A 237 -12.43 8.72 -9.73
CA ARG A 237 -11.20 8.06 -10.16
C ARG A 237 -10.50 7.45 -8.95
N LEU A 238 -10.49 8.19 -7.85
CA LEU A 238 -9.99 7.79 -6.54
C LEU A 238 -11.10 8.02 -5.51
N VAL A 239 -11.34 7.00 -4.71
CA VAL A 239 -12.17 7.04 -3.50
C VAL A 239 -11.20 6.78 -2.34
N ALA A 240 -11.23 7.65 -1.34
CA ALA A 240 -10.37 7.50 -0.17
C ALA A 240 -10.63 6.15 0.52
N ASP A 241 -9.62 5.44 1.01
CA ASP A 241 -8.23 5.92 1.13
C ASP A 241 -7.36 5.63 -0.11
N VAL A 242 -6.43 6.54 -0.43
CA VAL A 242 -5.39 6.32 -1.46
C VAL A 242 -4.18 5.66 -0.82
N GLU A 243 -4.10 4.35 -0.99
CA GLU A 243 -3.10 3.50 -0.34
C GLU A 243 -1.89 3.26 -1.27
N GLY A 244 -1.45 2.00 -1.41
CA GLY A 244 -0.27 1.61 -2.17
C GLY A 244 -0.22 2.22 -3.57
N LEU A 245 0.99 2.62 -3.97
CA LEU A 245 1.29 3.15 -5.30
C LEU A 245 2.34 2.27 -5.97
N ALA A 246 2.13 1.94 -7.25
CA ALA A 246 3.07 1.16 -8.03
C ALA A 246 3.30 1.77 -9.42
N THR A 247 4.44 1.47 -10.05
CA THR A 247 4.71 1.88 -11.43
C THR A 247 5.12 0.72 -12.31
N ILE A 248 4.58 0.68 -13.53
CA ILE A 248 4.88 -0.39 -14.48
C ILE A 248 5.05 0.16 -15.90
N ASP A 249 5.99 -0.43 -16.64
CA ASP A 249 6.21 -0.17 -18.06
C ASP A 249 5.44 -1.19 -18.91
N HIS A 250 4.66 -0.72 -19.88
CA HIS A 250 3.96 -1.57 -20.83
C HIS A 250 3.98 -0.94 -22.23
N LYS A 251 4.47 -1.70 -23.22
CA LYS A 251 4.57 -1.26 -24.63
C LYS A 251 5.23 0.13 -24.80
N GLY A 252 6.29 0.40 -24.05
CA GLY A 252 7.04 1.66 -24.11
C GLY A 252 6.32 2.85 -23.47
N ARG A 253 5.26 2.62 -22.70
CA ARG A 253 4.57 3.62 -21.88
C ARG A 253 4.70 3.24 -20.42
N ARG A 254 4.83 4.25 -19.56
CA ARG A 254 4.90 4.07 -18.11
C ARG A 254 3.57 4.44 -17.48
N TYR A 255 3.15 3.66 -16.50
CA TYR A 255 1.88 3.82 -15.80
C TYR A 255 2.12 3.89 -14.30
N LEU A 256 1.35 4.75 -13.63
CA LEU A 256 1.16 4.80 -12.18
C LEU A 256 -0.15 4.09 -11.86
N ILE A 257 -0.11 3.20 -10.89
CA ILE A 257 -1.27 2.49 -10.35
C ILE A 257 -1.43 2.93 -8.90
N ALA A 258 -2.67 3.16 -8.48
CA ALA A 258 -2.99 3.50 -7.11
C ALA A 258 -4.10 2.59 -6.59
N SER A 259 -3.94 2.06 -5.39
CA SER A 259 -5.03 1.44 -4.64
C SER A 259 -6.02 2.53 -4.22
N SER A 260 -7.28 2.38 -4.63
CA SER A 260 -8.42 3.20 -4.25
C SER A 260 -9.24 2.34 -3.28
N GLN A 261 -8.82 2.34 -2.02
CA GLN A 261 -9.21 1.35 -1.02
C GLN A 261 -10.72 1.39 -0.76
N GLY A 262 -11.29 2.59 -0.59
CA GLY A 262 -12.70 2.75 -0.18
C GLY A 262 -13.74 2.31 -1.20
N ASP A 263 -13.33 1.91 -2.42
CA ASP A 263 -14.21 1.23 -3.37
C ASP A 263 -13.59 0.00 -4.06
N ASN A 264 -12.54 -0.58 -3.45
CA ASN A 264 -11.96 -1.87 -3.83
C ASN A 264 -11.49 -1.93 -5.29
N ALA A 265 -10.86 -0.86 -5.77
CA ALA A 265 -10.42 -0.73 -7.15
C ALA A 265 -9.04 -0.09 -7.27
N TYR A 266 -8.48 -0.15 -8.47
CA TYR A 266 -7.13 0.31 -8.77
C TYR A 266 -7.17 1.32 -9.91
N ALA A 267 -6.86 2.57 -9.62
CA ALA A 267 -6.81 3.64 -10.61
C ALA A 267 -5.49 3.60 -11.38
N VAL A 268 -5.54 3.79 -12.70
CA VAL A 268 -4.37 3.74 -13.57
C VAL A 268 -4.21 5.08 -14.29
N PHE A 269 -3.00 5.62 -14.23
CA PHE A 269 -2.60 6.87 -14.85
C PHE A 269 -1.38 6.65 -15.74
N ARG A 270 -1.31 7.32 -16.88
CA ARG A 270 -0.13 7.35 -17.74
C ARG A 270 0.85 8.42 -17.24
N LEU A 271 2.13 8.07 -17.24
CA LEU A 271 3.26 8.95 -16.94
C LEU A 271 4.03 9.35 -18.22
N PRO A 272 4.67 10.53 -18.25
CA PRO A 272 4.54 11.60 -17.26
C PRO A 272 3.18 12.33 -17.37
N GLY A 273 2.79 13.07 -16.34
CA GLY A 273 1.61 13.95 -16.36
C GLY A 273 0.39 13.42 -15.59
N VAL A 274 0.41 12.17 -15.15
CA VAL A 274 -0.65 11.54 -14.35
C VAL A 274 -2.01 11.60 -15.06
N GLU A 275 -2.01 11.22 -16.34
CA GLU A 275 -3.21 11.20 -17.18
C GLU A 275 -4.03 9.95 -16.88
N TYR A 276 -5.25 10.09 -16.36
CA TYR A 276 -6.11 8.95 -16.06
C TYR A 276 -6.46 8.14 -17.32
N VAL A 277 -6.18 6.84 -17.31
CA VAL A 277 -6.44 5.93 -18.45
C VAL A 277 -7.50 4.86 -18.15
N GLY A 278 -7.94 4.74 -16.89
CA GLY A 278 -8.98 3.81 -16.49
C GLY A 278 -8.74 3.27 -15.09
N ARG A 279 -9.57 2.31 -14.69
CA ARG A 279 -9.43 1.60 -13.43
C ARG A 279 -9.93 0.17 -13.53
N PHE A 280 -9.38 -0.71 -12.73
CA PHE A 280 -9.74 -2.13 -12.70
C PHE A 280 -10.01 -2.59 -11.27
N ALA A 281 -10.63 -3.76 -11.13
CA ALA A 281 -10.82 -4.42 -9.83
C ALA A 281 -10.49 -5.90 -9.99
N VAL A 282 -9.89 -6.51 -8.96
CA VAL A 282 -9.70 -7.96 -8.92
C VAL A 282 -10.99 -8.57 -8.43
N ALA A 283 -11.84 -8.95 -9.38
CA ALA A 283 -13.11 -9.59 -9.13
C ALA A 283 -12.93 -11.07 -8.75
N ALA A 284 -13.96 -11.63 -8.12
CA ALA A 284 -13.97 -13.02 -7.68
C ALA A 284 -13.66 -13.99 -8.83
N GLY A 285 -12.55 -14.72 -8.69
CA GLY A 285 -12.14 -15.80 -9.57
C GLY A 285 -11.87 -17.08 -8.79
N ALA A 286 -10.88 -17.87 -9.25
CA ALA A 286 -10.46 -19.08 -8.54
C ALA A 286 -9.81 -18.81 -7.16
N PHE A 287 -9.26 -17.61 -6.97
CA PHE A 287 -8.52 -17.19 -5.77
C PHE A 287 -9.23 -16.06 -5.01
N GLY A 288 -10.56 -15.96 -5.14
CA GLY A 288 -11.32 -14.86 -4.55
C GLY A 288 -11.18 -13.53 -5.29
N ALA A 289 -11.62 -12.47 -4.64
CA ALA A 289 -11.48 -11.07 -5.06
C ALA A 289 -10.39 -10.40 -4.21
N THR A 290 -10.15 -9.10 -4.41
CA THR A 290 -9.52 -8.27 -3.39
C THR A 290 -10.51 -7.25 -2.85
N SER A 291 -10.37 -6.91 -1.58
CA SER A 291 -11.00 -5.74 -0.96
C SER A 291 -10.12 -5.15 0.13
N GLU A 292 -10.35 -3.89 0.46
CA GLU A 292 -9.61 -3.12 1.48
C GLU A 292 -8.10 -3.18 1.24
N THR A 293 -7.67 -3.11 -0.04
CA THR A 293 -6.26 -3.24 -0.39
C THR A 293 -5.42 -2.08 0.12
N ASP A 294 -4.48 -2.36 1.02
CA ASP A 294 -3.40 -1.47 1.41
C ASP A 294 -2.33 -1.39 0.30
N GLY A 295 -1.29 -2.23 0.37
CA GLY A 295 -0.12 -2.19 -0.52
C GLY A 295 -0.30 -2.92 -1.85
N ILE A 296 0.41 -2.42 -2.87
CA ILE A 296 0.45 -2.97 -4.23
C ILE A 296 1.86 -2.89 -4.81
N GLU A 297 2.20 -3.81 -5.71
CA GLU A 297 3.44 -3.79 -6.48
C GLU A 297 3.14 -4.20 -7.92
N ALA A 298 3.88 -3.64 -8.89
CA ALA A 298 3.70 -3.94 -10.30
C ALA A 298 5.04 -3.98 -11.02
N VAL A 299 5.36 -5.13 -11.60
CA VAL A 299 6.62 -5.31 -12.31
C VAL A 299 6.40 -5.93 -13.67
N ALA A 300 6.91 -5.25 -14.69
CA ALA A 300 6.95 -5.72 -16.06
C ALA A 300 8.07 -6.76 -16.24
N GLY A 301 7.83 -7.75 -17.10
CA GLY A 301 8.82 -8.78 -17.41
C GLY A 301 8.18 -10.15 -17.61
N ASN A 302 8.99 -11.15 -17.92
CA ASN A 302 8.53 -12.52 -18.04
C ASN A 302 8.97 -13.29 -16.79
N PHE A 303 8.00 -13.70 -15.98
CA PHE A 303 8.18 -14.48 -14.75
C PHE A 303 7.65 -15.91 -14.92
N GLY A 304 7.78 -16.43 -16.15
CA GLY A 304 7.40 -17.77 -16.53
C GLY A 304 6.00 -17.86 -17.14
N PRO A 305 5.54 -19.08 -17.47
CA PRO A 305 4.27 -19.28 -18.16
C PRO A 305 3.03 -18.77 -17.40
N ALA A 306 3.11 -18.69 -16.07
CA ALA A 306 2.05 -18.13 -15.24
C ALA A 306 1.92 -16.61 -15.40
N TYR A 307 3.04 -15.92 -15.64
CA TYR A 307 3.15 -14.46 -15.66
C TYR A 307 4.07 -13.99 -16.81
N PRO A 308 3.63 -14.16 -18.07
CA PRO A 308 4.51 -14.00 -19.23
C PRO A 308 4.85 -12.55 -19.60
N ASP A 309 4.06 -11.59 -19.11
CA ASP A 309 4.21 -10.15 -19.42
C ASP A 309 3.77 -9.31 -18.21
N GLY A 310 4.40 -9.59 -17.07
CA GLY A 310 4.32 -8.83 -15.84
C GLY A 310 3.39 -9.40 -14.78
N ILE A 311 3.63 -8.96 -13.55
CA ILE A 311 2.88 -9.31 -12.35
C ILE A 311 2.39 -8.02 -11.70
N PHE A 312 1.13 -8.02 -11.27
CA PHE A 312 0.57 -7.07 -10.33
C PHE A 312 0.23 -7.81 -9.04
N LEU A 313 0.76 -7.33 -7.93
CA LEU A 313 0.51 -7.82 -6.57
C LEU A 313 -0.42 -6.85 -5.87
N ALA A 314 -1.41 -7.38 -5.16
CA ALA A 314 -2.29 -6.58 -4.32
C ALA A 314 -2.55 -7.34 -3.02
N GLN A 315 -2.44 -6.65 -1.90
CA GLN A 315 -2.95 -7.14 -0.62
C GLN A 315 -4.48 -7.37 -0.70
N ASP A 316 -4.95 -8.39 0.01
CA ASP A 316 -6.37 -8.67 0.20
C ASP A 316 -6.72 -8.61 1.69
N GLY A 317 -7.43 -7.53 2.06
CA GLY A 317 -7.85 -7.25 3.42
C GLY A 317 -8.96 -8.17 3.92
N ASP A 318 -9.71 -8.82 3.02
CA ASP A 318 -10.74 -9.82 3.34
C ASP A 318 -10.56 -11.10 2.51
N ASN A 319 -9.66 -11.95 2.98
CA ASN A 319 -9.44 -13.29 2.43
C ASN A 319 -10.46 -14.34 2.98
N GLY A 320 -11.70 -13.90 3.21
CA GLY A 320 -12.79 -14.71 3.73
C GLY A 320 -12.54 -15.24 5.15
N ALA A 321 -12.55 -16.57 5.30
CA ALA A 321 -12.38 -17.19 6.63
C ALA A 321 -10.90 -17.28 7.08
N LEU A 322 -9.96 -16.98 6.18
CA LEU A 322 -8.53 -17.08 6.40
C LEU A 322 -7.94 -15.73 6.83
N ALA A 323 -6.68 -15.73 7.26
CA ALA A 323 -5.93 -14.49 7.42
C ALA A 323 -5.71 -13.81 6.06
N GLN A 324 -5.42 -12.52 6.09
CA GLN A 324 -5.13 -11.71 4.90
C GLN A 324 -3.93 -12.29 4.12
N ASN A 325 -3.90 -12.01 2.82
CA ASN A 325 -2.84 -12.48 1.93
C ASN A 325 -2.62 -11.51 0.77
N PHE A 326 -1.90 -11.94 -0.27
CA PHE A 326 -1.66 -11.15 -1.47
C PHE A 326 -2.12 -11.92 -2.70
N LYS A 327 -2.86 -11.26 -3.60
CA LYS A 327 -3.25 -11.81 -4.89
C LYS A 327 -2.21 -11.48 -5.96
N LEU A 328 -1.93 -12.45 -6.83
CA LEU A 328 -1.04 -12.31 -7.97
C LEU A 328 -1.88 -12.25 -9.25
N VAL A 329 -1.84 -11.12 -9.94
CA VAL A 329 -2.60 -10.88 -11.17
C VAL A 329 -1.64 -10.72 -12.34
N ARG A 330 -1.99 -11.32 -13.47
CA ARG A 330 -1.23 -11.13 -14.70
C ARG A 330 -1.43 -9.72 -15.24
N TRP A 331 -0.33 -9.00 -15.44
CA TRP A 331 -0.41 -7.64 -15.97
C TRP A 331 -0.98 -7.59 -17.40
N ASP A 332 -0.66 -8.57 -18.27
CA ASP A 332 -1.22 -8.60 -19.63
C ASP A 332 -2.75 -8.67 -19.67
N ARG A 333 -3.37 -9.28 -18.67
CA ARG A 333 -4.84 -9.31 -18.52
C ARG A 333 -5.39 -7.96 -18.09
N ILE A 334 -4.71 -7.28 -17.16
CA ILE A 334 -5.05 -5.91 -16.73
C ILE A 334 -4.93 -4.95 -17.93
N ALA A 335 -3.79 -4.96 -18.61
CA ALA A 335 -3.54 -4.14 -19.78
C ALA A 335 -4.56 -4.37 -20.89
N ALA A 336 -4.90 -5.63 -21.20
CA ALA A 336 -5.92 -5.95 -22.19
C ALA A 336 -7.31 -5.46 -21.80
N ALA A 337 -7.70 -5.61 -20.52
CA ALA A 337 -9.00 -5.15 -20.02
C ALA A 337 -9.14 -3.62 -20.08
N LEU A 338 -8.03 -2.91 -19.86
CA LEU A 338 -7.96 -1.44 -19.93
C LEU A 338 -7.68 -0.89 -21.35
N GLY A 339 -7.36 -1.76 -22.31
CA GLY A 339 -7.02 -1.36 -23.68
C GLY A 339 -5.68 -0.63 -23.80
N LEU A 340 -4.68 -1.01 -22.99
CA LEU A 340 -3.33 -0.40 -22.95
C LEU A 340 -2.34 -0.91 -24.00
#